data_AF-A0A2V7CHV6-F1
#
_entry.id   AF-A0A2V7CHV6-F1
#
_cell.length_a   1.000
_cell.length_b   1.000
_cell.length_c   1.000
_cell.angle_alpha   90.00
_cell.angle_beta   90.00
_cell.angle_gamma   90.00
#
_symmetry.space_group_name_H-M   'P 1'
#
loop_
_entity.id
_entity.type
_entity.pdbx_description
1 polymer ?
#
loop_
_entity_poly.entity_id
_entity_poly.type
_entity_poly.pdbx_seq_one_letter_code
_entity_poly.pdbx_strand_id
1 'polypeptide(L)'
;MVFRALTIWLLATATAPIPVAAEPWSAGRIRHLPDSAFAVVELALDGHPVRHLPHHDQTGSVDLAHLRAARSRLSQVKWRDPANEAVAASHLEQHWRDLRQR
;
A
#
# COMPACT_ATOMS: atom_id res chain seq x y z
N MET A 1 -20.15 25.67 -60.26
CA MET A 1 -20.50 25.89 -58.84
C MET A 1 -19.65 24.95 -58.01
N VAL A 2 -18.80 25.49 -57.13
CA VAL A 2 -17.76 24.76 -56.40
C VAL A 2 -18.27 24.51 -54.98
N PHE A 3 -18.53 23.27 -54.59
CA PHE A 3 -18.81 22.94 -53.19
C PHE A 3 -17.58 22.25 -52.58
N ARG A 4 -16.84 23.01 -51.78
CA ARG A 4 -15.77 22.51 -50.90
C ARG A 4 -16.43 21.93 -49.65
N ALA A 5 -16.36 20.61 -49.48
CA ALA A 5 -16.67 19.98 -48.20
C ALA A 5 -15.37 19.87 -47.38
N LEU A 6 -15.28 20.63 -46.28
CA LEU A 6 -14.18 20.59 -45.34
C LEU A 6 -14.57 19.60 -44.22
N THR A 7 -14.02 18.39 -44.25
CA THR A 7 -14.27 17.38 -43.21
C THR A 7 -13.23 17.56 -42.09
N ILE A 8 -13.68 18.08 -40.95
CA ILE A 8 -12.87 18.21 -39.73
C ILE A 8 -12.86 16.85 -39.02
N TRP A 9 -11.70 16.19 -38.97
CA TRP A 9 -11.49 15.01 -38.13
C TRP A 9 -11.29 15.46 -36.68
N LEU A 10 -12.28 15.18 -35.83
CA LEU A 10 -12.18 15.38 -34.38
C LEU A 10 -11.32 14.25 -33.79
N LEU A 11 -10.06 14.54 -33.48
CA LEU A 11 -9.16 13.59 -32.82
C LEU A 11 -9.44 13.63 -31.31
N ALA A 12 -10.33 12.76 -30.82
CA ALA A 12 -10.53 12.56 -29.39
C ALA A 12 -9.32 11.83 -28.80
N THR A 13 -8.41 12.56 -28.16
CA THR A 13 -7.29 11.95 -27.43
C THR A 13 -7.81 11.35 -26.13
N ALA A 14 -8.11 10.05 -26.15
CA ALA A 14 -8.37 9.29 -24.95
C ALA A 14 -7.05 9.12 -24.17
N THR A 15 -6.82 9.95 -23.16
CA THR A 15 -5.79 9.68 -22.14
C THR A 15 -6.23 8.48 -21.31
N ALA A 16 -5.70 7.31 -21.63
CA ALA A 16 -5.83 6.13 -20.77
C ALA A 16 -5.02 6.36 -19.47
N PRO A 17 -5.58 6.05 -18.29
CA PRO A 17 -4.80 6.09 -17.06
C PRO A 17 -3.70 5.03 -17.13
N ILE A 18 -2.44 5.44 -16.98
CA ILE A 18 -1.34 4.50 -16.83
C ILE A 18 -1.52 3.83 -15.47
N PRO A 19 -1.68 2.50 -15.38
CA PRO A 19 -1.65 1.83 -14.10
C PRO A 19 -0.23 1.99 -13.55
N VAL A 20 -0.09 2.79 -12.48
CA VAL A 20 1.10 2.74 -11.63
C VAL A 20 1.04 1.38 -10.93
N ALA A 21 1.66 0.38 -11.54
CA ALA A 21 1.85 -0.91 -10.91
C ALA A 21 2.67 -0.67 -9.64
N ALA A 22 2.09 -0.99 -8.48
CA ALA A 22 2.87 -1.08 -7.26
C ALA A 22 4.03 -2.05 -7.53
N GLU A 23 5.26 -1.54 -7.49
CA GLU A 23 6.48 -2.30 -7.70
C GLU A 23 6.45 -3.58 -6.82
N PRO A 24 6.62 -4.78 -7.39
CA PRO A 24 6.51 -6.01 -6.63
C PRO A 24 7.50 -6.00 -5.46
N TRP A 25 7.01 -6.17 -4.23
CA TRP A 25 7.86 -6.29 -3.06
C TRP A 25 8.65 -7.58 -3.12
N SER A 26 9.94 -7.47 -3.42
CA SER A 26 10.86 -8.57 -3.19
C SER A 26 11.02 -8.79 -1.69
N ALA A 27 11.18 -10.05 -1.26
CA ALA A 27 11.49 -10.35 0.15
C ALA A 27 12.76 -9.61 0.63
N GLY A 28 13.72 -9.38 -0.29
CA GLY A 28 14.89 -8.55 -0.03
C GLY A 28 14.56 -7.10 0.35
N ARG A 29 13.60 -6.48 -0.34
CA ARG A 29 13.15 -5.11 -0.06
C ARG A 29 12.50 -5.01 1.32
N ILE A 30 11.55 -5.89 1.63
CA ILE A 30 10.83 -5.88 2.92
C ILE A 30 11.81 -5.97 4.10
N ARG A 31 12.88 -6.77 3.99
CA ARG A 31 13.88 -6.92 5.06
C ARG A 31 14.61 -5.63 5.44
N HIS A 32 14.72 -4.67 4.53
CA HIS A 32 15.44 -3.41 4.75
C HIS A 32 14.54 -2.24 5.15
N LEU A 33 13.22 -2.44 5.18
CA LEU A 33 12.30 -1.42 5.66
C LEU A 33 12.53 -1.15 7.16
N PRO A 34 12.40 0.11 7.62
CA PRO A 34 12.45 0.43 9.04
C PRO A 34 11.24 -0.16 9.77
N ASP A 35 11.33 -0.31 11.10
CA ASP A 35 10.23 -0.88 11.90
C ASP A 35 8.93 -0.06 11.79
N SER A 36 9.02 1.26 11.53
CA SER A 36 7.86 2.12 11.29
C SER A 36 7.06 1.76 10.04
N ALA A 37 7.61 0.97 9.12
CA ALA A 37 6.89 0.50 7.94
C ALA A 37 5.93 -0.68 8.24
N PHE A 38 5.92 -1.18 9.47
CA PHE A 38 5.18 -2.36 9.90
C PHE A 38 4.16 -1.98 10.97
N ALA A 39 3.00 -2.65 10.96
CA ALA A 39 1.95 -2.34 11.94
C ALA A 39 2.38 -2.68 13.37
N VAL A 40 3.10 -3.80 13.52
CA VAL A 40 3.64 -4.32 14.80
C VAL A 40 4.97 -5.02 14.54
N VAL A 41 5.89 -4.90 15.49
CA VAL A 41 7.12 -5.69 15.58
C VAL A 41 7.11 -6.45 16.90
N GLU A 42 7.06 -7.78 16.85
CA GLU A 42 7.14 -8.67 18.01
C GLU A 42 8.58 -9.20 18.18
N LEU A 43 8.93 -9.65 19.37
CA LEU A 43 10.15 -10.45 19.57
C LEU A 43 9.80 -11.94 19.48
N ALA A 44 10.56 -12.69 18.70
CA ALA A 44 10.53 -14.15 18.67
C ALA A 44 11.13 -14.74 19.96
N LEU A 45 11.00 -16.06 20.15
CA LEU A 45 11.45 -16.73 21.38
C LEU A 45 12.97 -16.67 21.56
N ASP A 46 13.70 -16.64 20.45
CA ASP A 46 15.15 -16.48 20.35
C ASP A 46 15.60 -15.01 20.32
N GLY A 47 14.66 -14.07 20.48
CA GLY A 47 14.93 -12.63 20.58
C GLY A 47 15.06 -11.89 19.25
N HIS A 48 14.88 -12.52 18.09
CA HIS A 48 14.88 -11.79 16.82
C HIS A 48 13.54 -11.05 16.60
N PRO A 49 13.53 -9.89 15.93
CA PRO A 49 12.29 -9.17 15.63
C PRO A 49 11.48 -9.86 14.51
N VAL A 50 10.19 -10.04 14.74
CA VAL A 50 9.20 -10.49 13.75
C VAL A 50 8.33 -9.30 13.38
N ARG A 51 8.37 -8.91 12.11
CA ARG A 51 7.71 -7.69 11.63
C ARG A 51 6.44 -8.05 10.86
N HIS A 52 5.32 -7.43 11.21
CA HIS A 52 4.00 -7.79 10.69
C HIS A 52 3.38 -6.67 9.85
N LEU A 53 2.68 -7.09 8.79
CA LEU A 53 1.81 -6.22 7.99
C LEU A 53 2.52 -4.95 7.48
N PRO A 54 3.59 -5.09 6.66
CA PRO A 54 4.26 -3.95 6.08
C PRO A 54 3.32 -3.15 5.18
N HIS A 55 3.42 -1.81 5.22
CA HIS A 55 2.48 -0.92 4.50
C HIS A 55 3.09 0.42 4.00
N HIS A 56 4.41 0.59 4.05
CA HIS A 56 5.08 1.79 3.51
C HIS A 56 5.85 1.49 2.22
N ASP A 57 5.94 2.45 1.30
CA ASP A 57 6.76 2.36 0.09
C ASP A 57 8.26 2.55 0.34
N GLN A 58 9.05 2.59 -0.74
CA GLN A 58 10.50 2.75 -0.70
C GLN A 58 10.96 4.11 -0.16
N THR A 59 10.10 5.12 -0.22
CA THR A 59 10.37 6.44 0.36
C THR A 59 10.07 6.49 1.86
N GLY A 60 9.49 5.41 2.40
CA GLY A 60 8.99 5.36 3.77
C GLY A 60 7.61 6.00 3.92
N SER A 61 6.93 6.35 2.82
CA SER A 61 5.57 6.89 2.85
C SER A 61 4.54 5.77 2.93
N VAL A 62 3.39 6.01 3.54
CA VAL A 62 2.29 5.03 3.54
C VAL A 62 1.84 4.77 2.10
N ASP A 63 1.86 3.50 1.69
CA ASP A 63 1.39 3.08 0.38
C ASP A 63 -0.05 2.53 0.48
N LEU A 64 -0.96 3.08 -0.32
CA LEU A 64 -2.38 2.73 -0.25
C LEU A 64 -2.65 1.26 -0.63
N ALA A 65 -1.91 0.71 -1.59
CA ALA A 65 -2.10 -0.67 -2.01
C ALA A 65 -1.66 -1.63 -0.90
N HIS A 66 -0.49 -1.39 -0.30
CA HIS A 66 0.04 -2.19 0.81
C HIS A 66 -0.77 -2.00 2.08
N LEU A 67 -1.28 -0.80 2.38
CA LEU A 67 -2.18 -0.56 3.52
C LEU A 67 -3.47 -1.38 3.40
N ARG A 68 -4.11 -1.42 2.22
CA ARG A 68 -5.29 -2.27 1.96
C ARG A 68 -4.95 -3.76 2.16
N ALA A 69 -3.81 -4.17 1.60
CA ALA A 69 -3.30 -5.52 1.73
C ALA A 69 -3.03 -5.91 3.19
N ALA A 70 -2.44 -5.04 3.99
CA ALA A 70 -2.18 -5.21 5.41
C ALA A 70 -3.49 -5.40 6.19
N ARG A 71 -4.46 -4.49 6.01
CA ARG A 71 -5.78 -4.57 6.65
C ARG A 71 -6.51 -5.88 6.34
N SER A 72 -6.48 -6.32 5.08
CA SER A 72 -7.16 -7.56 4.66
C SER A 72 -6.57 -8.85 5.28
N ARG A 73 -5.32 -8.80 5.73
CA ARG A 73 -4.59 -9.95 6.27
C ARG A 73 -4.53 -9.97 7.79
N LEU A 74 -5.15 -9.01 8.46
CA LEU A 74 -5.04 -8.83 9.91
C LEU A 74 -5.42 -10.11 10.69
N SER A 75 -6.53 -10.74 10.33
CA SER A 75 -7.01 -12.01 10.92
C SER A 75 -6.20 -13.26 10.51
N GLN A 76 -5.29 -13.13 9.55
CA GLN A 76 -4.42 -14.23 9.08
C GLN A 76 -3.08 -14.25 9.82
N VAL A 77 -2.76 -13.20 10.57
CA VAL A 77 -1.50 -13.13 11.32
C VAL A 77 -1.59 -14.02 12.55
N LYS A 78 -0.55 -14.84 12.74
CA LYS A 78 -0.34 -15.59 13.98
C LYS A 78 0.38 -14.70 14.97
N TRP A 79 -0.39 -14.00 15.80
CA TRP A 79 0.14 -13.14 16.84
C TRP A 79 0.76 -13.93 17.97
N ARG A 80 1.93 -13.51 18.44
CA ARG A 80 2.49 -14.06 19.66
C ARG A 80 1.76 -13.52 20.88
N ASP A 81 1.54 -12.20 20.94
CA ASP A 81 0.64 -11.58 21.90
C ASP A 81 -0.70 -11.29 21.21
N PRO A 82 -1.81 -11.95 21.60
CA PRO A 82 -3.12 -11.68 21.02
C PRO A 82 -3.56 -10.21 21.07
N ALA A 83 -3.06 -9.41 22.03
CA ALA A 83 -3.36 -7.98 22.09
C ALA A 83 -2.82 -7.20 20.89
N ASN A 84 -1.79 -7.73 20.21
CA ASN A 84 -1.18 -7.07 19.06
C ASN A 84 -2.09 -7.01 17.83
N GLU A 85 -3.11 -7.87 17.74
CA GLU A 85 -4.12 -7.74 16.68
C GLU A 85 -4.84 -6.40 16.77
N ALA A 86 -5.26 -6.00 17.97
CA ALA A 86 -5.94 -4.73 18.21
C ALA A 86 -5.00 -3.53 18.00
N VAL A 87 -3.73 -3.65 18.42
CA VAL A 87 -2.70 -2.63 18.19
C VAL A 87 -2.49 -2.42 16.68
N ALA A 88 -2.30 -3.50 15.92
CA ALA A 88 -2.16 -3.45 14.47
C ALA A 88 -3.40 -2.85 13.80
N ALA A 89 -4.59 -3.23 14.23
CA ALA A 89 -5.85 -2.72 13.68
C ALA A 89 -5.97 -1.20 13.89
N SER A 90 -5.70 -0.73 15.10
CA SER A 90 -5.72 0.70 15.44
C SER A 90 -4.71 1.50 14.62
N HIS A 91 -3.47 0.99 14.50
CA HIS A 91 -2.41 1.58 13.69
C HIS A 91 -2.84 1.73 12.22
N LEU A 92 -3.30 0.64 11.58
CA LEU A 92 -3.69 0.66 10.17
C LEU A 92 -4.96 1.51 9.92
N GLU A 93 -5.86 1.60 10.90
CA GLU A 93 -7.03 2.47 10.81
C GLU A 93 -6.65 3.95 10.92
N GLN A 94 -5.65 4.29 11.73
CA GLN A 94 -5.13 5.65 11.80
C GLN A 94 -4.60 6.10 10.44
N HIS A 95 -3.71 5.33 9.81
CA HIS A 95 -3.20 5.66 8.48
C HIS A 95 -4.30 5.78 7.42
N TRP A 96 -5.32 4.94 7.49
CA TRP A 96 -6.46 5.00 6.58
C TRP A 96 -7.32 6.25 6.77
N ARG A 97 -7.45 6.75 8.01
CA ARG A 97 -8.08 8.05 8.29
C ARG A 97 -7.21 9.19 7.76
N ASP A 98 -5.91 9.16 8.02
CA ASP A 98 -4.98 10.21 7.59
C ASP A 98 -4.97 10.37 6.06
N LEU A 99 -5.00 9.27 5.31
CA LEU A 99 -5.06 9.31 3.84
C LEU A 99 -6.38 9.86 3.29
N ARG A 100 -7.48 9.78 4.04
CA ARG A 100 -8.79 10.32 3.63
C ARG A 100 -8.96 11.81 3.93
N GLN A 101 -8.11 12.36 4.79
CA GLN A 101 -8.14 13.77 5.21
C GLN A 101 -7.15 14.65 4.45
N ARG A 102 -6.38 14.06 3.52
CA ARG A 102 -5.44 14.75 2.61
C ARG A 102 -6.10 14.97 1.26
#